data_AF-A0A535L5Q8-F1
#
_entry.id   AF-A0A535L5Q8-F1
#
_cell.length_a   1.000
_cell.length_b   1.000
_cell.length_c   1.000
_cell.angle_alpha   90.00
_cell.angle_beta   90.00
_cell.angle_gamma   90.00
#
_symmetry.space_group_name_H-M   'P 1'
#
loop_
_entity.id
_entity.type
_entity.pdbx_description
1 polymer ?
#
loop_
_entity_poly.entity_id
_entity_poly.type
_entity_poly.pdbx_seq_one_letter_code
_entity_poly.pdbx_strand_id
1 'polypeptide(L)' 'GLARSIAGALAEVGRGRKPVRWVADVLKARDRRMAPKTAPAGGLTLMEVIY' A
#
# COMPACT_ATOMS: atom_id res chain seq x y z
N GLY A 1 7.42 5.31 0.62
CA GLY A 1 7.46 5.39 -0.86
C GLY A 1 6.21 4.75 -1.41
N LEU A 2 5.75 5.18 -2.60
CA LEU A 2 4.46 4.78 -3.20
C LEU A 2 4.24 3.25 -3.19
N ALA A 3 5.18 2.49 -3.75
CA ALA A 3 5.10 1.02 -3.79
C ALA A 3 4.94 0.39 -2.41
N ARG A 4 5.71 0.85 -1.41
CA ARG A 4 5.63 0.35 -0.03
C ARG A 4 4.34 0.75 0.68
N SER A 5 3.76 1.89 0.32
CA SER A 5 2.46 2.31 0.86
C SER A 5 1.32 1.46 0.29
N ILE A 6 1.37 1.13 -1.01
CA ILE A 6 0.42 0.19 -1.64
C ILE A 6 0.57 -1.20 -1.04
N ALA A 7 1.79 -1.72 -0.93
CA ALA A 7 2.07 -3.02 -0.31
C ALA A 7 1.56 -3.08 1.14
N GLY A 8 1.74 -2.00 1.92
CA GLY A 8 1.19 -1.88 3.27
C GLY A 8 -0.34 -1.96 3.28
N ALA A 9 -1.02 -1.29 2.35
CA ALA A 9 -2.47 -1.31 2.24
C ALA A 9 -3.02 -2.70 1.95
N LEU A 10 -2.42 -3.38 0.95
CA LEU A 10 -2.80 -4.73 0.57
C LEU A 10 -2.52 -5.73 1.70
N ALA A 11 -1.45 -5.54 2.46
CA ALA A 11 -1.16 -6.39 3.62
C ALA A 11 -2.19 -6.26 4.75
N GLU A 12 -2.79 -5.08 4.96
CA GLU A 12 -3.89 -4.90 5.93
C GLU A 12 -5.16 -5.64 5.48
N VAL A 13 -5.44 -5.64 4.18
CA VAL A 13 -6.56 -6.39 3.60
C VAL A 13 -6.30 -7.90 3.68
N GLY A 14 -5.12 -8.36 3.27
CA GLY A 14 -4.77 -9.79 3.29
C GLY A 14 -4.73 -10.40 4.70
N ARG A 15 -4.53 -9.57 5.73
CA ARG A 15 -4.63 -9.98 7.15
C ARG A 15 -6.05 -9.88 7.72
N GLY A 16 -7.03 -9.48 6.92
CA GLY A 16 -8.43 -9.31 7.35
C GLY A 16 -8.68 -8.08 8.24
N ARG A 17 -7.70 -7.17 8.38
CA ARG A 17 -7.84 -5.97 9.23
C ARG A 17 -8.65 -4.85 8.57
N LYS A 18 -8.75 -4.87 7.24
CA LYS A 18 -9.53 -3.93 6.43
C LYS A 18 -10.28 -4.69 5.32
N PRO A 19 -11.49 -4.26 4.96
CA PRO A 19 -12.23 -4.87 3.85
C PRO A 19 -11.59 -4.51 2.51
N VAL A 20 -11.79 -5.32 1.48
CA VAL A 20 -11.22 -5.10 0.13
C VAL A 20 -11.58 -3.71 -0.43
N ARG A 21 -12.82 -3.26 -0.23
CA ARG A 21 -13.30 -1.94 -0.69
C ARG A 21 -12.50 -0.76 -0.12
N TRP A 22 -11.90 -0.93 1.05
CA TRP A 22 -11.20 0.14 1.77
C TRP A 22 -10.04 0.72 0.96
N VAL A 23 -9.34 -0.10 0.17
CA VAL A 23 -8.23 0.40 -0.67
C VAL A 23 -8.73 1.42 -1.69
N ALA A 24 -9.91 1.20 -2.29
CA ALA A 24 -10.54 2.14 -3.20
C ALA A 24 -10.95 3.45 -2.49
N ASP A 25 -11.46 3.35 -1.27
CA ASP A 25 -11.84 4.51 -0.46
C ASP A 25 -10.62 5.39 -0.14
N VAL A 26 -9.50 4.77 0.24
CA VAL A 26 -8.22 5.46 0.51
C VAL A 26 -7.70 6.19 -0.72
N LEU A 27 -7.75 5.55 -1.89
CA LEU A 27 -7.32 6.17 -3.15
C LEU A 27 -8.22 7.35 -3.55
N LYS A 28 -9.54 7.22 -3.38
CA LYS A 28 -10.52 8.29 -3.65
C LYS A 28 -10.33 9.48 -2.72
N ALA A 29 -10.05 9.24 -1.45
CA ALA A 29 -9.88 10.31 -0.46
C ALA A 29 -8.70 11.24 -0.76
N ARG A 30 -7.67 10.76 -1.49
CA ARG A 30 -6.43 11.50 -1.78
C ARG A 30 -5.76 12.10 -0.54
N ASP A 31 -6.06 11.56 0.64
CA ASP A 31 -5.57 12.05 1.94
C ASP A 31 -4.53 11.08 2.49
N ARG A 32 -3.31 11.59 2.70
CA ARG A 32 -2.20 10.77 3.20
C ARG A 32 -2.40 10.33 4.65
N ARG A 33 -3.24 11.01 5.43
CA ARG A 33 -3.59 10.61 6.81
C ARG A 33 -4.40 9.31 6.85
N MET A 34 -5.13 9.01 5.77
CA MET A 34 -5.90 7.77 5.63
C MET A 34 -5.05 6.61 5.10
N ALA A 35 -3.81 6.88 4.68
CA ALA A 35 -2.93 5.85 4.16
C ALA A 35 -2.48 4.89 5.29
N PRO A 36 -2.36 3.59 4.99
CA PRO A 36 -1.86 2.60 5.94
C PRO A 36 -0.40 2.86 6.31
N LYS A 37 0.03 2.17 7.39
CA LYS A 37 1.44 2.10 7.74
C LYS A 37 2.24 1.62 6.53
N THR A 38 3.25 2.39 6.16
CA THR A 38 4.10 2.07 5.00
C THR A 38 4.87 0.78 5.29
N ALA A 39 4.94 -0.11 4.31
CA ALA A 39 5.68 -1.37 4.45
C ALA A 39 7.18 -1.12 4.73
N PRO A 40 7.84 -2.03 5.48
CA PRO A 40 9.28 -1.97 5.73
C PRO A 40 10.09 -1.86 4.44
N ALA A 41 11.23 -1.16 4.50
CA ALA A 41 12.08 -0.97 3.32
C ALA A 41 12.80 -2.25 2.89
N GLY A 42 13.22 -3.10 3.84
CA GLY A 42 14.03 -4.29 3.56
C GLY A 42 13.34 -5.39 2.75
N GLY A 43 12.03 -5.28 2.49
CA GLY A 43 11.29 -6.22 1.63
C GLY A 43 11.05 -5.72 0.21
N LEU A 44 11.63 -4.59 -0.20
CA LEU A 44 11.46 -4.02 -1.54
C LEU A 44 12.75 -4.15 -2.36
N THR A 45 12.63 -4.75 -3.55
CA THR A 45 13.71 -4.87 -4.54
C THR A 45 13.27 -4.27 -5.87
N LEU A 46 14.12 -3.43 -6.48
CA LEU A 46 13.95 -3.01 -7.88
C LEU A 46 14.44 -4.14 -8.78
N MET A 47 13.54 -4.71 -9.58
CA MET A 47 13.87 -5.89 -10.40
C MET A 47 14.43 -5.53 -11.77
N GLU A 48 13.85 -4.53 -12.44
CA GLU A 48 14.18 -4.21 -13.82
C GLU A 48 13.85 -2.74 -14.12
N VAL A 49 14.58 -2.15 -15.06
CA VAL A 49 14.25 -0.87 -15.70
C VAL A 49 14.26 -1.11 -17.21
N ILE A 50 13.10 -0.92 -17.83
CA ILE A 50 12.90 -1.08 -19.28
C ILE A 50 13.07 0.28 -19.93
N TYR A 51 13.82 0.32 -21.04
CA TYR A 51 14.05 1.51 -21.87
C TYR A 51 13.22 1.45 -23.15
#